data_AF-A0A3M5GI13-F1
#
_entry.id   AF-A0A3M5GI13-F1
#
_cell.length_a   1.000
_cell.length_b   1.000
_cell.length_c   1.000
_cell.angle_alpha   90.00
_cell.angle_beta   90.00
_cell.angle_gamma   90.00
#
_symmetry.space_group_name_H-M   'P 1'
#
loop_
_entity.id
_entity.type
_entity.pdbx_description
1 polymer ?
#
loop_
_entity_poly.entity_id
_entity_poly.type
_entity_poly.pdbx_seq_one_letter_code
_entity_poly.pdbx_strand_id
1 'polypeptide(L)' 'SLVVVDRSRKPSSGSIVIAAVNNEPLCKILILQGDHVVLKSANPAYRSGL' A
#
# COMPACT_ATOMS: atom_id res chain seq x y z
N SER A 1 -0.50 -15.08 -8.38
CA SER A 1 -0.10 -13.89 -9.16
C SER A 1 1.32 -13.52 -8.81
N LEU A 2 2.08 -12.96 -9.77
CA LEU A 2 3.44 -12.45 -9.54
C LEU A 2 3.40 -10.91 -9.56
N VAL A 3 4.08 -10.27 -8.62
CA VAL A 3 4.26 -8.81 -8.60
C VAL A 3 5.72 -8.50 -8.83
N VAL A 4 6.01 -7.64 -9.80
CA VAL A 4 7.37 -7.12 -10.05
C VAL A 4 7.45 -5.72 -9.45
N VAL A 5 8.49 -5.48 -8.64
CA VAL A 5 8.68 -4.22 -7.93
C VAL A 5 9.91 -3.51 -8.47
N ASP A 6 9.71 -2.28 -8.94
CA ASP A 6 10.79 -1.36 -9.24
C ASP A 6 11.16 -0.55 -7.99
N ARG A 7 12.32 -0.87 -7.40
CA ARG A 7 12.81 -0.22 -6.18
C ARG A 7 13.39 1.18 -6.41
N SER A 8 13.58 1.60 -7.66
CA SER A 8 14.14 2.92 -7.99
C SER A 8 13.09 4.03 -7.95
N ARG A 9 11.79 3.68 -7.97
CA ARG A 9 10.68 4.63 -8.07
C ARG A 9 10.14 5.00 -6.69
N LYS A 10 9.98 6.31 -6.45
CA LYS A 10 9.19 6.80 -5.31
C LYS A 10 7.70 6.69 -5.65
N PRO A 11 6.88 5.99 -4.85
CA PRO A 11 5.47 5.82 -5.15
C PRO A 11 4.69 7.11 -4.93
N SER A 12 3.67 7.35 -5.76
CA SER A 12 2.70 8.44 -5.59
C SER A 12 1.39 7.91 -4.98
N SER A 13 0.55 8.81 -4.46
CA SER A 13 -0.83 8.45 -4.10
C SER A 13 -1.53 7.75 -5.27
N GLY A 14 -2.24 6.66 -4.99
CA GLY A 14 -2.85 5.75 -5.97
C GLY A 14 -1.96 4.59 -6.44
N SER A 15 -0.65 4.61 -6.15
CA SER A 15 0.25 3.51 -6.55
C SER A 15 -0.07 2.21 -5.83
N ILE A 16 0.06 1.07 -6.51
CA ILE A 16 0.15 -0.23 -5.85
C ILE A 16 1.58 -0.38 -5.32
N VAL A 17 1.72 -0.66 -4.03
CA VAL A 17 3.00 -0.74 -3.34
C VAL A 17 3.16 -2.07 -2.61
N ILE A 18 4.41 -2.49 -2.45
CA ILE A 18 4.81 -3.41 -1.39
C ILE A 18 5.27 -2.56 -0.21
N ALA A 19 4.59 -2.69 0.92
CA ALA A 19 4.89 -1.98 2.17
C ALA A 19 5.19 -2.99 3.28
N ALA A 20 5.95 -2.58 4.29
CA ALA A 20 6.13 -3.36 5.52
C ALA A 20 5.48 -2.59 6.68
N VAL A 21 4.53 -3.21 7.37
CA VAL A 21 3.90 -2.66 8.57
C VAL A 21 4.09 -3.66 9.69
N ASN A 22 4.67 -3.23 10.81
CA ASN A 22 5.02 -4.12 11.92
C ASN A 22 5.88 -5.33 11.47
N ASN A 23 6.83 -5.10 10.56
CA ASN A 23 7.67 -6.12 9.93
C ASN A 23 6.94 -7.14 9.03
N GLU A 24 5.64 -6.97 8.80
CA GLU A 24 4.87 -7.83 7.90
C GLU A 24 4.75 -7.21 6.49
N PRO A 25 5.09 -7.93 5.42
CA PRO A 25 4.98 -7.44 4.06
C PRO A 25 3.52 -7.44 3.55
N LEU A 26 3.12 -6.37 2.87
CA LEU A 26 1.76 -6.13 2.39
C LEU A 26 1.78 -5.64 0.94
N CYS A 27 0.80 -6.06 0.14
CA CYS A 27 0.46 -5.42 -1.13
C CYS A 27 -0.83 -4.62 -1.00
N LYS A 28 -0.77 -3.30 -1.19
CA LYS A 28 -1.89 -2.35 -0.98
C LYS A 28 -1.80 -1.16 -1.93
N ILE A 29 -2.90 -0.43 -2.06
CA ILE A 29 -2.92 0.87 -2.73
C ILE A 29 -2.47 1.93 -1.73
N LEU A 30 -1.39 2.65 -2.05
CA LEU A 30 -0.90 3.78 -1.26
C LEU A 30 -1.82 4.98 -1.46
N ILE A 31 -2.35 5.54 -0.39
CA ILE A 31 -3.08 6.80 -0.41
C ILE A 31 -2.36 7.79 0.53
N LEU A 32 -1.92 8.91 -0.01
CA LEU A 32 -1.31 10.01 0.75
C LEU A 32 -2.40 11.05 1.05
N GLN A 33 -2.62 11.36 2.34
CA GLN A 33 -3.62 12.31 2.82
C GLN A 33 -2.96 13.30 3.78
N GLY A 34 -2.42 14.40 3.25
CA GLY A 34 -1.60 15.32 4.03
C GLY A 34 -0.41 14.59 4.63
N ASP A 35 -0.30 14.60 5.96
CA ASP A 35 0.76 13.95 6.72
C ASP A 35 0.48 12.47 7.04
N HIS A 36 -0.68 11.96 6.61
CA HIS A 36 -1.08 10.58 6.83
C HIS A 36 -0.86 9.69 5.60
N VAL A 37 -0.47 8.45 5.88
CA VAL A 37 -0.34 7.38 4.88
C VAL A 37 -1.40 6.32 5.17
N VAL A 38 -2.21 6.00 4.17
CA VAL A 38 -3.23 4.94 4.24
C VAL A 38 -2.89 3.85 3.23
N LEU A 39 -2.83 2.60 3.68
CA LEU A 39 -2.66 1.42 2.82
C LEU A 39 -4.02 0.77 2.56
N LYS A 40 -4.68 1.16 1.47
CA LYS A 40 -6.04 0.74 1.14
C LYS A 40 -6.07 -0.63 0.46
N SER A 41 -6.98 -1.49 0.90
CA SER A 41 -7.27 -2.76 0.21
C SER A 41 -8.16 -2.53 -1.00
N ALA A 42 -7.89 -3.24 -2.10
CA ALA A 42 -8.78 -3.29 -3.26
C ALA A 42 -9.99 -4.22 -3.05
N ASN A 43 -10.00 -5.00 -1.97
CA ASN A 43 -11.14 -5.82 -1.58
C ASN A 43 -12.09 -4.99 -0.68
N PRO A 44 -13.32 -4.65 -1.13
CA PRO A 44 -14.27 -3.87 -0.34
C PRO A 44 -14.68 -4.53 0.99
N ALA A 45 -14.60 -5.86 1.08
CA ALA A 45 -14.89 -6.61 2.31
C ALA A 45 -13.73 -6.58 3.32
N TYR A 46 -12.54 -6.11 2.91
CA TYR A 46 -11.39 -6.01 3.79
C TYR A 46 -11.49 -4.73 4.61
N ARG A 47 -11.92 -4.85 5.87
CA ARG A 47 -11.90 -3.74 6.83
C ARG A 47 -10.45 -3.28 7.01
N SER A 48 -10.19 -2.01 6.73
CA SER A 48 -9.06 -1.31 7.35
C SER A 48 -9.27 -1.36 8.85
N GLY A 49 -8.39 -2.06 9.58
CA GLY A 49 -8.38 -2.03 11.03
C GLY A 49 -8.24 -0.59 11.54
N LEU A 50 -8.82 -0.34 12.72
CA LEU A 50 -8.65 0.88 13.52
C LEU A 50 -7.16 1.25 13.66
#